data_AF-A0A934P3E2-F1
#
_entry.id   AF-A0A934P3E2-F1
#
_cell.length_a   1.000
_cell.length_b   1.000
_cell.length_c   1.000
_cell.angle_alpha   90.00
_cell.angle_beta   90.00
_cell.angle_gamma   90.00
#
_symmetry.space_group_name_H-M   'P 1'
#
loop_
_entity.id
_entity.type
_entity.pdbx_description
1 polymer ?
#
loop_
_entity_poly.entity_id
_entity_poly.type
_entity_poly.pdbx_seq_one_letter_code
_entity_poly.pdbx_strand_id
1 'polypeptide(L)'
;MKKIDHRPSVVLTGALLAVIALAGLITIARLSTDSVGDQTPTGQQTPLTDTVPAVQLPGTAAPAQANPAPMEDPLLSAGTVTRQDCQLPAWSDNPNYVKVFVLVALGCLNNAWQPVLTGLHVPFEPAQVELTGDVTTMDCGRPPERNSFYCDGTIFLVPESYLGTSAGPASIPAAAVSMLAHEYGHHLQHLAGTLAESTTRITAAGRRSAAGLELARRVELQAQCLSGMFMGAAFDPPSIELARQDNFLRGDSAGADPDHGTPQNFGTWFMTGVTRNVLQECDTWTASPEAVR
;
A
#
# COMPACT_ATOMS: atom_id res chain seq x y z
N MET A 1 -69.05 37.85 -5.59
CA MET A 1 -68.25 37.41 -4.43
C MET A 1 -66.78 37.70 -4.73
N LYS A 2 -66.08 38.30 -3.76
CA LYS A 2 -64.74 38.89 -3.88
C LYS A 2 -63.63 37.82 -4.02
N LYS A 3 -62.59 38.19 -4.78
CA LYS A 3 -61.26 37.58 -4.97
C LYS A 3 -60.61 37.06 -3.69
N ILE A 4 -59.60 36.19 -3.83
CA ILE A 4 -58.19 36.46 -3.47
C ILE A 4 -57.28 35.37 -4.08
N ASP A 5 -56.34 35.81 -4.92
CA ASP A 5 -55.16 35.07 -5.39
C ASP A 5 -54.08 35.10 -4.29
N HIS A 6 -53.47 33.95 -4.01
CA HIS A 6 -52.28 33.86 -3.15
C HIS A 6 -51.02 33.66 -4.00
N ARG A 7 -50.19 34.70 -4.09
CA ARG A 7 -48.76 34.58 -4.42
C ARG A 7 -47.95 34.55 -3.12
N PRO A 8 -46.95 33.67 -2.98
CA PRO A 8 -46.01 33.73 -1.86
C PRO A 8 -44.92 34.79 -2.15
N SER A 9 -44.66 35.62 -1.16
CA SER A 9 -43.60 36.63 -1.14
C SER A 9 -42.25 35.96 -0.82
N VAL A 10 -41.27 36.15 -1.69
CA VAL A 10 -39.86 35.82 -1.43
C VAL A 10 -39.28 36.94 -0.57
N VAL A 11 -38.91 36.63 0.68
CA VAL A 11 -38.14 37.52 1.56
C VAL A 11 -36.67 37.23 1.33
N LEU A 12 -35.97 38.16 0.67
CA LEU A 12 -34.53 38.13 0.47
C LEU A 12 -33.87 38.88 1.63
N THR A 13 -33.44 38.17 2.67
CA THR A 13 -32.61 38.74 3.74
C THR A 13 -31.14 38.69 3.31
N GLY A 14 -30.61 39.85 2.93
CA GLY A 14 -29.18 40.04 2.70
C GLY A 14 -28.40 39.99 4.00
N ALA A 15 -27.50 39.03 4.13
CA ALA A 15 -26.49 39.00 5.18
C ALA A 15 -25.24 39.77 4.70
N LEU A 16 -25.02 40.95 5.29
CA LEU A 16 -23.83 41.76 5.10
C LEU A 16 -22.73 41.23 6.02
N LEU A 17 -21.74 40.49 5.48
CA LEU A 17 -20.54 40.10 6.23
C LEU A 17 -19.48 41.20 6.09
N ALA A 18 -19.26 41.91 7.20
CA ALA A 18 -18.16 42.85 7.35
C ALA A 18 -16.83 42.10 7.49
N VAL A 19 -15.90 42.32 6.55
CA VAL A 19 -14.52 41.85 6.64
C VAL A 19 -13.72 42.92 7.39
N ILE A 20 -13.38 42.65 8.66
CA ILE A 20 -12.42 43.45 9.42
C ILE A 20 -11.03 42.83 9.20
N ALA A 21 -10.19 43.52 8.45
CA ALA A 21 -8.77 43.20 8.35
C ALA A 21 -8.04 43.74 9.58
N LEU A 22 -7.61 42.86 10.48
CA LEU A 22 -6.72 43.21 11.59
C LEU A 22 -5.27 43.00 11.14
N ALA A 23 -4.57 44.08 10.81
CA ALA A 23 -3.13 44.07 10.62
C ALA A 23 -2.44 43.99 12.00
N GLY A 24 -1.95 42.80 12.36
CA GLY A 24 -1.10 42.62 13.53
C GLY A 24 0.34 43.04 13.22
N LEU A 25 0.80 44.15 13.81
CA LEU A 25 2.23 44.46 13.93
C LEU A 25 2.87 43.47 14.91
N ILE A 26 3.78 42.63 14.41
CA ILE A 26 4.69 41.85 15.27
C ILE A 26 5.96 42.68 15.47
N THR A 27 6.06 43.35 16.62
CA THR A 27 7.33 43.87 17.14
C THR A 27 8.15 42.72 17.69
N ILE A 28 9.25 42.37 17.01
CA ILE A 28 10.25 41.43 17.52
C ILE A 28 11.12 42.17 18.55
N ALA A 29 10.87 41.91 19.84
CA ALA A 29 11.79 42.28 20.91
C ALA A 29 13.02 41.37 20.84
N ARG A 30 14.20 41.94 20.60
CA ARG A 30 15.47 41.22 20.71
C ARG A 30 15.81 41.04 22.18
N LEU A 31 15.81 39.80 22.66
CA LEU A 31 16.38 39.44 23.95
C LEU A 31 17.88 39.23 23.77
N SER A 32 18.65 40.15 24.36
CA SER A 32 20.09 40.03 24.55
C SER A 32 20.36 38.95 25.58
N THR A 33 21.13 37.93 25.23
CA THR A 33 21.76 37.03 26.20
C THR A 33 23.16 37.55 26.50
N ASP A 34 23.36 37.96 27.75
CA ASP A 34 24.63 38.41 28.29
C ASP A 34 25.72 37.35 28.14
N SER A 35 26.86 37.77 27.59
CA SER A 35 28.09 36.99 27.57
C SER A 35 28.73 37.02 28.96
N VAL A 36 28.81 35.85 29.61
CA VAL A 36 29.74 35.63 30.72
C VAL A 36 31.12 35.37 30.11
N GLY A 37 32.04 36.27 30.37
CA GLY A 37 33.43 36.15 29.94
C GLY A 37 34.14 35.02 30.65
N ASP A 38 34.95 34.28 29.90
CA ASP A 38 36.01 33.46 30.45
C ASP A 38 37.33 33.84 29.79
N GLN A 39 38.35 33.99 30.62
CA GLN A 39 39.63 34.59 30.31
C GLN A 39 40.50 33.63 29.48
N THR A 40 40.96 34.06 28.31
CA THR A 40 41.98 33.33 27.54
C THR A 40 43.37 33.87 27.90
N PRO A 41 44.33 33.02 28.33
CA PRO A 41 45.74 33.42 28.37
C PRO A 41 46.33 33.37 26.96
N THR A 42 47.07 34.40 26.61
CA THR A 42 47.87 34.53 25.40
C THR A 42 48.99 33.47 25.38
N GLY A 43 48.79 32.41 24.60
CA GLY A 43 49.79 31.41 24.27
C GLY A 43 50.05 31.41 22.76
N GLN A 44 51.18 31.98 22.36
CA GLN A 44 51.67 31.99 20.99
C GLN A 44 52.07 30.55 20.58
N GLN A 45 51.33 29.93 19.67
CA GLN A 45 51.69 28.62 19.10
C GLN A 45 51.69 28.68 17.57
N THR A 46 52.85 28.36 17.02
CA THR A 46 53.21 28.17 15.61
C THR A 46 52.30 27.12 14.95
N PRO A 47 51.93 27.25 13.66
CA PRO A 47 51.12 26.22 13.00
C PRO A 47 51.98 24.97 12.76
N LEU A 48 51.62 23.86 13.42
CA LEU A 48 52.10 22.52 13.06
C LEU A 48 51.10 21.92 12.07
N THR A 49 51.56 21.75 10.83
CA THR A 49 50.85 21.03 9.77
C THR A 49 50.94 19.54 10.03
N ASP A 50 50.08 19.00 10.91
CA ASP A 50 49.96 17.55 11.08
C ASP A 50 49.04 16.98 9.99
N THR A 51 49.67 16.54 8.92
CA THR A 51 49.03 15.70 7.90
C THR A 51 49.02 14.28 8.45
N VAL A 52 47.98 13.91 9.20
CA VAL A 52 47.74 12.50 9.54
C VAL A 52 47.15 11.84 8.29
N PRO A 53 47.80 10.81 7.70
CA PRO A 53 47.18 10.06 6.62
C PRO A 53 45.95 9.36 7.19
N ALA A 54 44.79 9.59 6.57
CA ALA A 54 43.60 8.82 6.86
C ALA A 54 43.91 7.34 6.60
N VAL A 55 43.90 6.52 7.65
CA VAL A 55 43.87 5.07 7.50
C VAL A 55 42.51 4.73 6.89
N GLN A 56 42.48 4.52 5.59
CA GLN A 56 41.35 3.87 4.93
C GLN A 56 41.25 2.45 5.47
N LEU A 57 40.39 2.27 6.46
CA LEU A 57 39.83 0.96 6.76
C LEU A 57 39.18 0.47 5.46
N PRO A 58 39.42 -0.79 5.03
CA PRO A 58 38.70 -1.35 3.90
C PRO A 58 37.22 -1.33 4.28
N GLY A 59 36.47 -0.41 3.67
CA GLY A 59 35.02 -0.46 3.69
C GLY A 59 34.62 -1.75 2.98
N THR A 60 34.34 -2.80 3.73
CA THR A 60 33.57 -3.92 3.22
C THR A 60 32.17 -3.38 3.00
N ALA A 61 31.93 -2.78 1.83
CA ALA A 61 30.60 -2.70 1.29
C ALA A 61 30.05 -4.13 1.38
N ALA A 62 28.95 -4.31 2.11
CA ALA A 62 28.23 -5.58 2.07
C ALA A 62 28.03 -5.92 0.58
N PRO A 63 28.35 -7.14 0.14
CA PRO A 63 28.16 -7.50 -1.25
C PRO A 63 26.72 -7.17 -1.63
N ALA A 64 26.53 -6.48 -2.75
CA ALA A 64 25.20 -6.23 -3.28
C ALA A 64 24.46 -7.57 -3.30
N GLN A 65 23.31 -7.66 -2.62
CA GLN A 65 22.51 -8.88 -2.61
C GLN A 65 22.20 -9.23 -4.06
N ALA A 66 22.66 -10.39 -4.51
CA ALA A 66 22.26 -10.90 -5.81
C ALA A 66 20.77 -11.27 -5.73
N ASN A 67 20.06 -11.12 -6.84
CA ASN A 67 18.68 -11.61 -6.93
C ASN A 67 18.62 -13.09 -6.54
N PRO A 68 17.53 -13.53 -5.90
CA PRO A 68 17.30 -14.94 -5.66
C PRO A 68 17.26 -15.69 -6.99
N ALA A 69 17.43 -17.02 -6.93
CA ALA A 69 17.24 -17.86 -8.12
C ALA A 69 15.85 -17.60 -8.72
N PRO A 70 15.71 -17.52 -10.05
CA PRO A 70 14.41 -17.34 -10.70
C PRO A 70 13.38 -18.38 -10.23
N MET A 71 12.11 -17.98 -10.22
CA MET A 71 10.96 -18.86 -9.97
C MET A 71 10.25 -19.08 -11.30
N GLU A 72 9.80 -20.31 -11.56
CA GLU A 72 8.88 -20.55 -12.66
C GLU A 72 7.51 -20.02 -12.23
N ASP A 73 7.11 -18.90 -12.80
CA ASP A 73 5.84 -18.24 -12.47
C ASP A 73 4.96 -18.18 -13.72
N PRO A 74 3.90 -19.02 -13.79
CA PRO A 74 2.93 -18.97 -14.89
C PRO A 74 2.31 -17.58 -15.08
N LEU A 75 2.17 -16.81 -13.99
CA LEU A 75 1.63 -15.46 -14.00
C LEU A 75 2.59 -14.44 -14.61
N LEU A 76 3.84 -14.78 -14.96
CA LEU A 76 4.74 -13.86 -15.68
C LEU A 76 4.69 -14.02 -17.20
N SER A 77 3.68 -14.74 -17.70
CA SER A 77 3.39 -14.82 -19.13
C SER A 77 2.72 -13.54 -19.64
N ALA A 78 2.69 -13.34 -20.96
CA ALA A 78 2.02 -12.17 -21.56
C ALA A 78 0.50 -12.26 -21.42
N GLY A 79 -0.04 -11.73 -20.32
CA GLY A 79 -1.48 -11.61 -20.06
C GLY A 79 -1.83 -10.22 -19.53
N THR A 80 -3.03 -9.73 -19.87
CA THR A 80 -3.55 -8.43 -19.44
C THR A 80 -4.92 -8.61 -18.82
N VAL A 81 -5.28 -7.84 -17.80
CA VAL A 81 -6.64 -7.85 -17.28
C VAL A 81 -7.52 -7.01 -18.19
N THR A 82 -8.57 -7.62 -18.74
CA THR A 82 -9.54 -6.90 -19.58
C THR A 82 -10.34 -5.93 -18.74
N ARG A 83 -10.67 -4.76 -19.32
CA ARG A 83 -11.50 -3.75 -18.65
C ARG A 83 -12.79 -4.36 -18.11
N GLN A 84 -13.08 -4.11 -16.84
CA GLN A 84 -14.29 -4.57 -16.16
C GLN A 84 -15.24 -3.38 -15.94
N ASP A 85 -16.54 -3.64 -16.03
CA ASP A 85 -17.57 -2.72 -15.56
C ASP A 85 -18.00 -3.13 -14.16
N CYS A 86 -17.16 -2.81 -13.17
CA CYS A 86 -17.41 -3.17 -11.78
C CYS A 86 -18.27 -2.12 -11.08
N GLN A 87 -19.59 -2.33 -11.08
CA GLN A 87 -20.54 -1.45 -10.39
C GLN A 87 -20.68 -1.87 -8.92
N LEU A 88 -19.90 -1.22 -8.05
CA LEU A 88 -20.00 -1.46 -6.60
C LEU A 88 -21.19 -0.71 -5.99
N PRO A 89 -21.86 -1.28 -4.97
CA PRO A 89 -22.84 -0.52 -4.20
C PRO A 89 -22.17 0.65 -3.48
N ALA A 90 -22.97 1.64 -3.07
CA ALA A 90 -22.45 2.75 -2.28
C ALA A 90 -21.88 2.23 -0.95
N TRP A 91 -20.75 2.81 -0.53
CA TRP A 91 -20.16 2.49 0.77
C TRP A 91 -21.08 2.91 1.91
N SER A 92 -21.07 2.12 2.99
CA SER A 92 -21.80 2.39 4.23
C SER A 92 -20.97 1.95 5.43
N ASP A 93 -21.19 2.59 6.57
CA ASP A 93 -20.69 2.22 7.89
C ASP A 93 -21.42 1.00 8.50
N ASN A 94 -22.53 0.57 7.91
CA ASN A 94 -23.26 -0.62 8.35
C ASN A 94 -22.55 -1.90 7.87
N PRO A 95 -22.12 -2.80 8.79
CA PRO A 95 -21.36 -4.00 8.44
C PRO A 95 -22.03 -4.92 7.41
N ASN A 96 -23.37 -4.99 7.39
CA ASN A 96 -24.09 -5.80 6.40
C ASN A 96 -23.95 -5.23 4.98
N TYR A 97 -23.95 -3.90 4.83
CA TYR A 97 -23.75 -3.25 3.54
C TYR A 97 -22.28 -3.35 3.10
N VAL A 98 -21.33 -3.27 4.03
CA VAL A 98 -19.91 -3.56 3.75
C VAL A 98 -19.73 -4.99 3.23
N LYS A 99 -20.42 -5.97 3.83
CA LYS A 99 -20.40 -7.37 3.34
C LYS A 99 -20.89 -7.48 1.90
N VAL A 100 -22.00 -6.83 1.56
CA VAL A 100 -22.51 -6.82 0.19
C VAL A 100 -21.52 -6.15 -0.76
N PHE A 101 -20.94 -5.01 -0.36
CA PHE A 101 -19.91 -4.31 -1.13
C PHE A 101 -18.72 -5.21 -1.46
N VAL A 102 -18.18 -5.90 -0.45
CA VAL A 102 -17.01 -6.79 -0.60
C VAL A 102 -17.35 -8.01 -1.45
N LEU A 103 -18.53 -8.60 -1.29
CA LEU A 103 -18.96 -9.74 -2.12
C LEU A 103 -19.12 -9.37 -3.60
N VAL A 104 -19.64 -8.16 -3.90
CA VAL A 104 -19.72 -7.67 -5.28
C VAL A 104 -18.31 -7.42 -5.84
N ALA A 105 -17.42 -6.81 -5.06
CA ALA A 105 -16.02 -6.59 -5.46
C ALA A 105 -15.28 -7.92 -5.73
N LEU A 106 -15.50 -8.95 -4.90
CA LEU A 106 -14.96 -10.30 -5.12
C LEU A 106 -15.48 -10.91 -6.43
N GLY A 107 -16.77 -10.70 -6.76
CA GLY A 107 -17.33 -11.11 -8.06
C GLY A 107 -16.62 -10.43 -9.23
N CYS A 108 -16.32 -9.14 -9.13
CA CYS A 108 -15.55 -8.43 -10.15
C CYS A 108 -14.12 -8.97 -10.30
N LEU A 109 -13.45 -9.32 -9.20
CA LEU A 109 -12.13 -9.96 -9.23
C LEU A 109 -12.16 -11.30 -9.98
N ASN A 110 -13.14 -12.15 -9.66
CA ASN A 110 -13.33 -13.43 -10.36
C ASN A 110 -13.53 -13.24 -11.86
N ASN A 111 -14.40 -12.29 -12.25
CA ASN A 111 -14.66 -11.98 -13.66
C ASN A 111 -13.42 -11.41 -14.38
N ALA A 112 -12.58 -10.65 -13.68
CA ALA A 112 -11.36 -10.07 -14.22
C ALA A 112 -10.28 -11.14 -14.48
N TRP A 113 -10.11 -12.08 -13.55
CA TRP A 113 -8.96 -12.99 -13.54
C TRP A 113 -9.23 -14.36 -14.16
N GLN A 114 -10.47 -14.85 -14.12
CA GLN A 114 -10.80 -16.16 -14.70
C GLN A 114 -10.39 -16.29 -16.18
N PRO A 115 -10.65 -15.31 -17.07
CA PRO A 115 -10.24 -15.41 -18.47
C PRO A 115 -8.71 -15.42 -18.64
N VAL A 116 -8.00 -14.67 -17.79
CA VAL A 116 -6.53 -14.60 -17.79
C VAL A 116 -5.94 -15.97 -17.43
N LEU A 117 -6.36 -16.54 -16.29
CA LEU A 117 -5.86 -17.84 -15.84
C LEU A 117 -6.20 -18.97 -16.82
N THR A 118 -7.39 -18.92 -17.43
CA THR A 118 -7.78 -19.86 -18.50
C THR A 118 -6.80 -19.78 -19.68
N GLY A 119 -6.43 -18.57 -20.12
CA GLY A 119 -5.44 -18.37 -21.19
C GLY A 119 -4.03 -18.84 -20.82
N LEU A 120 -3.69 -18.82 -19.53
CA LEU A 120 -2.43 -19.32 -18.99
C LEU A 120 -2.43 -20.82 -18.71
N HIS A 121 -3.55 -21.52 -18.93
CA HIS A 121 -3.74 -22.91 -18.54
C HIS A 121 -3.55 -23.17 -17.03
N VAL A 122 -3.78 -22.15 -16.21
CA VAL A 122 -3.82 -22.25 -14.75
C VAL A 122 -5.27 -22.58 -14.33
N PRO A 123 -5.52 -23.66 -13.57
CA PRO A 123 -6.86 -23.97 -13.09
C PRO A 123 -7.46 -22.81 -12.30
N PHE A 124 -8.71 -22.47 -12.60
CA PHE A 124 -9.44 -21.43 -11.88
C PHE A 124 -10.33 -22.04 -10.81
N GLU A 125 -10.20 -21.55 -9.60
CA GLU A 125 -11.13 -21.74 -8.49
C GLU A 125 -11.43 -20.35 -7.90
N PRO A 126 -12.68 -19.99 -7.61
CA PRO A 126 -12.97 -18.68 -7.01
C PRO A 126 -12.56 -18.64 -5.53
N ALA A 127 -11.95 -17.53 -5.10
CA ALA A 127 -11.73 -17.28 -3.68
C ALA A 127 -13.04 -17.07 -2.92
N GLN A 128 -13.01 -17.36 -1.62
CA GLN A 128 -14.00 -16.99 -0.62
C GLN A 128 -13.55 -15.73 0.12
N VAL A 129 -14.48 -15.03 0.79
CA VAL A 129 -14.14 -13.88 1.64
C VAL A 129 -14.90 -13.90 2.96
N GLU A 130 -14.19 -13.65 4.04
CA GLU A 130 -14.71 -13.48 5.37
C GLU A 130 -14.34 -12.09 5.91
N LEU A 131 -15.34 -11.38 6.45
CA LEU A 131 -15.15 -10.12 7.16
C LEU A 131 -15.03 -10.41 8.65
N THR A 132 -13.81 -10.68 9.12
CA THR A 132 -13.57 -11.01 10.53
C THR A 132 -12.31 -10.31 11.03
N GLY A 133 -12.36 -9.80 12.26
CA GLY A 133 -11.18 -9.39 13.03
C GLY A 133 -10.72 -10.45 14.04
N ASP A 134 -11.54 -11.49 14.25
CA ASP A 134 -11.27 -12.60 15.17
C ASP A 134 -10.52 -13.70 14.43
N VAL A 135 -9.27 -13.41 14.07
CA VAL A 135 -8.35 -14.36 13.46
C VAL A 135 -7.73 -15.24 14.54
N THR A 136 -8.56 -15.95 15.29
CA THR A 136 -8.08 -16.93 16.26
C THR A 136 -7.96 -18.28 15.58
N THR A 137 -6.70 -18.66 15.31
CA THR A 137 -6.27 -20.01 14.96
C THR A 137 -6.96 -20.63 13.74
N MET A 138 -6.58 -20.17 12.55
CA MET A 138 -6.79 -20.95 11.33
C MET A 138 -5.47 -21.65 10.94
N ASP A 139 -5.59 -22.81 10.29
CA ASP A 139 -4.54 -23.80 9.97
C ASP A 139 -3.37 -23.30 9.09
N CYS A 140 -3.30 -21.99 8.87
CA CYS A 140 -2.30 -21.27 8.08
C CYS A 140 -1.05 -20.92 8.89
N GLY A 141 -1.03 -21.22 10.19
CA GLY A 141 0.16 -21.09 11.06
C GLY A 141 0.64 -19.65 11.33
N ARG A 142 -0.22 -18.64 11.15
CA ARG A 142 0.12 -17.23 11.41
C ARG A 142 -0.17 -16.85 12.88
N PRO A 143 0.70 -16.06 13.55
CA PRO A 143 0.34 -15.44 14.81
C PRO A 143 -0.90 -14.53 14.65
N PRO A 144 -1.66 -14.27 15.73
CA PRO A 144 -2.82 -13.39 15.69
C PRO A 144 -2.37 -11.96 15.37
N GLU A 145 -2.43 -11.59 14.10
CA GLU A 145 -2.23 -10.23 13.61
C GLU A 145 -3.60 -9.66 13.19
N ARG A 146 -3.81 -8.36 13.41
CA ARG A 146 -5.05 -7.66 13.02
C ARG A 146 -5.00 -7.13 11.57
N ASN A 147 -4.26 -7.82 10.71
CA ASN A 147 -4.11 -7.46 9.31
C ASN A 147 -4.89 -8.45 8.44
N SER A 148 -5.40 -7.96 7.31
CA SER A 148 -6.02 -8.83 6.31
C SER A 148 -4.99 -9.83 5.76
N PHE A 149 -5.47 -11.00 5.34
CA PHE A 149 -4.62 -12.04 4.80
C PHE A 149 -5.40 -13.04 3.94
N TYR A 150 -4.72 -13.67 3.00
CA TYR A 150 -5.18 -14.84 2.27
C TYR A 150 -4.72 -16.14 2.92
N CYS A 151 -5.60 -17.14 2.97
CA CYS A 151 -5.25 -18.51 3.30
C CYS A 151 -6.18 -19.53 2.64
N ASP A 152 -5.57 -20.49 1.93
CA ASP A 152 -6.21 -21.72 1.41
C ASP A 152 -7.59 -21.47 0.79
N GLY A 153 -7.61 -20.63 -0.24
CA GLY A 153 -8.84 -20.27 -0.96
C GLY A 153 -9.71 -19.20 -0.29
N THR A 154 -9.38 -18.75 0.92
CA THR A 154 -10.18 -17.77 1.68
C THR A 154 -9.41 -16.48 1.95
N ILE A 155 -10.05 -15.34 1.67
CA ILE A 155 -9.56 -14.01 2.03
C ILE A 155 -10.21 -13.59 3.36
N PHE A 156 -9.40 -13.30 4.35
CA PHE A 156 -9.83 -12.72 5.62
C PHE A 156 -9.61 -11.22 5.56
N LEU A 157 -10.66 -10.48 5.21
CA LEU A 157 -10.60 -9.03 5.08
C LEU A 157 -10.98 -8.38 6.41
N VAL A 158 -9.96 -7.98 7.17
CA VAL A 158 -10.09 -7.43 8.53
C VAL A 158 -10.51 -5.95 8.44
N PRO A 159 -11.66 -5.55 9.02
CA PRO A 159 -12.16 -4.18 8.93
C PRO A 159 -11.16 -3.09 9.36
N GLU A 160 -10.42 -3.34 10.44
CA GLU A 160 -9.43 -2.41 10.99
C GLU A 160 -8.32 -2.06 9.98
N SER A 161 -8.02 -2.96 9.04
CA SER A 161 -6.95 -2.79 8.04
C SER A 161 -7.26 -1.69 7.01
N TYR A 162 -8.54 -1.50 6.65
CA TYR A 162 -8.96 -0.50 5.66
C TYR A 162 -9.71 0.69 6.28
N LEU A 163 -10.41 0.52 7.41
CA LEU A 163 -11.08 1.62 8.10
C LEU A 163 -10.09 2.64 8.69
N GLY A 164 -8.89 2.18 9.07
CA GLY A 164 -7.82 3.02 9.62
C GLY A 164 -6.93 3.71 8.59
N THR A 165 -7.36 3.79 7.31
CA THR A 165 -6.54 4.40 6.24
C THR A 165 -6.07 5.81 6.61
N SER A 166 -4.76 6.04 6.47
CA SER A 166 -4.14 7.35 6.68
C SER A 166 -4.40 8.33 5.52
N ALA A 167 -4.97 7.86 4.42
CA ALA A 167 -5.42 8.71 3.30
C ALA A 167 -6.78 9.38 3.59
N GLY A 168 -7.40 9.07 4.74
CA GLY A 168 -8.62 9.70 5.22
C GLY A 168 -9.91 8.97 4.84
N PRO A 169 -11.06 9.36 5.43
CA PRO A 169 -12.30 8.57 5.34
C PRO A 169 -12.86 8.38 3.94
N ALA A 170 -12.60 9.34 3.03
CA ALA A 170 -13.04 9.24 1.63
C ALA A 170 -12.35 8.08 0.88
N SER A 171 -11.16 7.66 1.32
CA SER A 171 -10.38 6.59 0.71
C SER A 171 -10.80 5.20 1.17
N ILE A 172 -11.63 5.08 2.21
CA ILE A 172 -12.03 3.79 2.79
C ILE A 172 -12.55 2.79 1.74
N PRO A 173 -13.47 3.16 0.82
CA PRO A 173 -13.97 2.19 -0.17
C PRO A 173 -12.85 1.72 -1.11
N ALA A 174 -12.01 2.64 -1.56
CA ALA A 174 -10.89 2.35 -2.45
C ALA A 174 -9.81 1.50 -1.75
N ALA A 175 -9.52 1.78 -0.48
CA ALA A 175 -8.63 1.00 0.37
C ALA A 175 -9.16 -0.42 0.58
N ALA A 176 -10.45 -0.58 0.87
CA ALA A 176 -11.08 -1.90 1.07
C ALA A 176 -10.99 -2.76 -0.20
N VAL A 177 -11.27 -2.19 -1.38
CA VAL A 177 -11.18 -2.93 -2.65
C VAL A 177 -9.73 -3.22 -3.02
N SER A 178 -8.83 -2.24 -2.89
CA SER A 178 -7.40 -2.43 -3.20
C SER A 178 -6.77 -3.49 -2.30
N MET A 179 -7.18 -3.56 -1.04
CA MET A 179 -6.74 -4.58 -0.09
C MET A 179 -7.33 -5.95 -0.42
N LEU A 180 -8.63 -6.04 -0.70
CA LEU A 180 -9.25 -7.27 -1.20
C LEU A 180 -8.53 -7.79 -2.45
N ALA A 181 -8.17 -6.90 -3.37
CA ALA A 181 -7.45 -7.24 -4.59
C ALA A 181 -5.99 -7.66 -4.34
N HIS A 182 -5.34 -7.14 -3.30
CA HIS A 182 -4.03 -7.59 -2.84
C HIS A 182 -4.10 -9.02 -2.32
N GLU A 183 -5.06 -9.33 -1.43
CA GLU A 183 -5.26 -10.69 -0.94
C GLU A 183 -5.68 -11.66 -2.05
N TYR A 184 -6.43 -11.16 -3.04
CA TYR A 184 -6.72 -11.92 -4.25
C TYR A 184 -5.46 -12.15 -5.10
N GLY A 185 -4.47 -11.25 -5.06
CA GLY A 185 -3.15 -11.46 -5.65
C GLY A 185 -2.45 -12.70 -5.07
N HIS A 186 -2.51 -12.91 -3.75
CA HIS A 186 -2.03 -14.15 -3.13
C HIS A 186 -2.84 -15.38 -3.56
N HIS A 187 -4.15 -15.23 -3.76
CA HIS A 187 -4.96 -16.29 -4.34
C HIS A 187 -4.49 -16.68 -5.76
N LEU A 188 -4.14 -15.71 -6.60
CA LEU A 188 -3.57 -15.98 -7.92
C LEU A 188 -2.22 -16.71 -7.81
N GLN A 189 -1.34 -16.27 -6.91
CA GLN A 189 -0.07 -16.95 -6.62
C GLN A 189 -0.29 -18.39 -6.11
N HIS A 190 -1.35 -18.62 -5.34
CA HIS A 190 -1.74 -19.95 -4.88
C HIS A 190 -2.16 -20.84 -6.06
N LEU A 191 -3.08 -20.36 -6.91
CA LEU A 191 -3.52 -21.11 -8.10
C LEU A 191 -2.37 -21.41 -9.07
N ALA A 192 -1.41 -20.48 -9.19
CA ALA A 192 -0.21 -20.64 -10.00
C ALA A 192 0.88 -21.51 -9.35
N GLY A 193 0.73 -21.88 -8.07
CA GLY A 193 1.70 -22.67 -7.30
C GLY A 193 2.88 -21.87 -6.72
N THR A 194 3.04 -20.60 -7.08
CA THR A 194 4.18 -19.77 -6.67
C THR A 194 4.14 -19.38 -5.20
N LEU A 195 2.95 -19.28 -4.59
CA LEU A 195 2.84 -19.01 -3.14
C LEU A 195 3.42 -20.15 -2.29
N ALA A 196 3.12 -21.40 -2.66
CA ALA A 196 3.63 -22.58 -1.97
C ALA A 196 5.15 -22.74 -2.14
N GLU A 197 5.65 -22.52 -3.35
CA GLU A 197 7.10 -22.53 -3.61
C GLU A 197 7.82 -21.43 -2.83
N SER A 198 7.30 -20.21 -2.86
CA SER A 198 7.86 -19.06 -2.12
C SER A 198 7.92 -19.34 -0.62
N THR A 199 6.86 -19.90 -0.04
CA THR A 199 6.81 -20.28 1.38
C THR A 199 7.92 -21.27 1.74
N THR A 200 8.17 -22.23 0.86
CA THR A 200 9.26 -23.21 1.02
C THR A 200 10.62 -22.53 0.99
N ARG A 201 10.86 -21.65 0.00
CA ARG A 201 12.12 -20.90 -0.16
C ARG A 201 12.38 -19.95 1.04
N ILE A 202 11.35 -19.21 1.49
CA ILE A 202 11.42 -18.30 2.66
C ILE A 202 11.77 -19.09 3.92
N THR A 203 11.12 -20.24 4.14
CA THR A 203 11.38 -21.09 5.31
C THR A 203 12.80 -21.64 5.28
N ALA A 204 13.27 -22.13 4.13
CA ALA A 204 14.63 -22.64 3.97
C ALA A 204 15.71 -21.56 4.18
N ALA A 205 15.46 -20.33 3.74
CA ALA A 205 16.34 -19.19 3.96
C ALA A 205 16.31 -18.68 5.42
N GLY A 206 15.33 -19.12 6.22
CA GLY A 206 15.00 -18.58 7.54
C GLY A 206 14.12 -17.34 7.42
N ARG A 207 12.87 -17.44 7.91
CA ARG A 207 11.81 -16.42 7.71
C ARG A 207 12.21 -14.98 8.06
N ARG A 208 13.00 -14.79 9.11
CA ARG A 208 13.48 -13.47 9.58
C ARG A 208 14.92 -13.13 9.16
N SER A 209 15.54 -13.97 8.34
CA SER A 209 16.85 -13.65 7.78
C SER A 209 16.70 -12.59 6.69
N ALA A 210 17.77 -11.88 6.35
CA ALA A 210 17.75 -10.90 5.26
C ALA A 210 17.30 -11.53 3.92
N ALA A 211 17.69 -12.79 3.66
CA ALA A 211 17.27 -13.52 2.46
C ALA A 211 15.78 -13.94 2.53
N GLY A 212 15.30 -14.39 3.69
CA GLY A 212 13.88 -14.72 3.89
C GLY A 212 12.97 -13.50 3.73
N LEU A 213 13.36 -12.36 4.31
CA LEU A 213 12.62 -11.10 4.19
C LEU A 213 12.64 -10.53 2.77
N GLU A 214 13.74 -10.70 2.02
CA GLU A 214 13.75 -10.34 0.60
C GLU A 214 12.81 -11.21 -0.24
N LEU A 215 12.79 -12.52 -0.01
CA LEU A 215 11.85 -13.42 -0.68
C LEU A 215 10.39 -13.06 -0.33
N ALA A 216 10.11 -12.75 0.94
CA ALA A 216 8.78 -12.30 1.36
C ALA A 216 8.35 -11.01 0.63
N ARG A 217 9.20 -9.99 0.58
CA ARG A 217 8.92 -8.74 -0.15
C ARG A 217 8.61 -8.96 -1.62
N ARG A 218 9.27 -9.92 -2.28
CA ARG A 218 8.98 -10.25 -3.69
C ARG A 218 7.57 -10.84 -3.86
N VAL A 219 7.12 -11.69 -2.93
CA VAL A 219 5.75 -12.24 -2.92
C VAL A 219 4.73 -11.11 -2.72
N GLU A 220 4.92 -10.30 -1.68
CA GLU A 220 4.00 -9.22 -1.31
C GLU A 220 3.87 -8.15 -2.40
N LEU A 221 5.01 -7.72 -2.97
CA LEU A 221 5.01 -6.68 -4.00
C LEU A 221 4.45 -7.18 -5.34
N GLN A 222 4.54 -8.48 -5.64
CA GLN A 222 3.86 -9.05 -6.81
C GLN A 222 2.35 -9.04 -6.60
N ALA A 223 1.86 -9.48 -5.44
CA ALA A 223 0.44 -9.39 -5.09
C ALA A 223 -0.06 -7.94 -5.17
N GLN A 224 0.76 -6.98 -4.73
CA GLN A 224 0.46 -5.56 -4.83
C GLN A 224 0.39 -5.04 -6.27
N CYS A 225 1.26 -5.53 -7.16
CA CYS A 225 1.18 -5.22 -8.58
C CYS A 225 -0.09 -5.80 -9.24
N LEU A 226 -0.44 -7.05 -8.91
CA LEU A 226 -1.68 -7.68 -9.38
C LEU A 226 -2.93 -6.93 -8.89
N SER A 227 -2.93 -6.45 -7.65
CA SER A 227 -3.97 -5.54 -7.12
C SER A 227 -4.10 -4.29 -7.99
N GLY A 228 -2.98 -3.66 -8.33
CA GLY A 228 -2.93 -2.52 -9.23
C GLY A 228 -3.52 -2.79 -10.61
N MET A 229 -3.22 -3.95 -11.22
CA MET A 229 -3.78 -4.35 -12.51
C MET A 229 -5.31 -4.43 -12.46
N PHE A 230 -5.86 -5.04 -11.41
CA PHE A 230 -7.31 -5.09 -11.21
C PHE A 230 -7.89 -3.68 -11.02
N MET A 231 -7.29 -2.86 -10.16
CA MET A 231 -7.77 -1.50 -9.89
C MET A 231 -7.80 -0.64 -11.17
N GLY A 232 -6.75 -0.70 -11.99
CA GLY A 232 -6.68 0.00 -13.27
C GLY A 232 -7.67 -0.51 -14.32
N ALA A 233 -8.02 -1.80 -14.28
CA ALA A 233 -8.97 -2.39 -15.21
C ALA A 233 -10.44 -2.17 -14.82
N ALA A 234 -10.75 -2.04 -13.53
CA ALA A 234 -12.11 -2.06 -13.00
C ALA A 234 -12.66 -0.71 -12.53
N PHE A 235 -11.81 0.28 -12.24
CA PHE A 235 -12.23 1.53 -11.62
C PHE A 235 -11.82 2.78 -12.40
N ASP A 236 -12.46 3.90 -12.04
CA ASP A 236 -12.22 5.20 -12.65
C ASP A 236 -11.00 5.92 -12.03
N PRO A 237 -10.41 6.93 -12.72
CA PRO A 237 -9.23 7.62 -12.22
C PRO A 237 -9.37 8.22 -10.80
N PRO A 238 -10.52 8.81 -10.40
CA PRO A 238 -10.72 9.26 -9.02
C PRO A 238 -10.60 8.14 -7.98
N SER A 239 -11.21 6.97 -8.22
CA SER A 239 -11.12 5.83 -7.29
C SER A 239 -9.71 5.25 -7.24
N ILE A 240 -9.03 5.18 -8.39
CA ILE A 240 -7.62 4.77 -8.49
C ILE A 240 -6.72 5.72 -7.70
N GLU A 241 -6.96 7.03 -7.76
CA GLU A 241 -6.16 8.02 -7.04
C GLU A 241 -6.31 7.89 -5.51
N LEU A 242 -7.52 7.60 -5.01
CA LEU A 242 -7.75 7.34 -3.58
C LEU A 242 -7.02 6.07 -3.12
N ALA A 243 -7.09 4.99 -3.92
CA ALA A 243 -6.32 3.76 -3.65
C ALA A 243 -4.82 4.02 -3.71
N ARG A 244 -4.34 4.81 -4.68
CA ARG A 244 -2.93 5.17 -4.79
C ARG A 244 -2.45 5.88 -3.52
N GLN A 245 -3.18 6.89 -3.05
CA GLN A 245 -2.82 7.63 -1.83
C GLN A 245 -2.69 6.71 -0.62
N ASP A 246 -3.63 5.77 -0.46
CA ASP A 246 -3.59 4.76 0.59
C ASP A 246 -2.37 3.82 0.46
N ASN A 247 -2.10 3.30 -0.74
CA ASN A 247 -1.01 2.35 -0.97
C ASN A 247 0.40 2.97 -0.77
N PHE A 248 0.58 4.28 -1.01
CA PHE A 248 1.86 4.96 -0.71
C PHE A 248 2.09 5.21 0.80
N LEU A 249 1.15 4.81 1.65
CA LEU A 249 1.24 4.90 3.12
C LEU A 249 1.31 3.52 3.80
N ARG A 250 1.39 2.44 3.01
CA ARG A 250 1.41 1.03 3.47
C ARG A 250 2.77 0.39 3.24
N GLY A 251 2.91 -0.90 3.48
CA GLY A 251 4.18 -1.63 3.41
C GLY A 251 4.88 -1.68 4.77
N ASP A 252 6.22 -1.71 4.74
CA ASP A 252 7.06 -1.85 5.92
C ASP A 252 6.82 -0.70 6.91
N SER A 253 6.63 -1.08 8.17
CA SER A 253 6.39 -0.14 9.26
C SER A 253 7.28 -0.46 10.47
N ALA A 254 7.55 0.55 11.29
CA ALA A 254 8.41 0.39 12.45
C ALA A 254 7.79 -0.58 13.46
N GLY A 255 8.55 -1.59 13.87
CA GLY A 255 8.12 -2.58 14.87
C GLY A 255 7.46 -3.84 14.30
N ALA A 256 7.31 -3.94 12.97
CA ALA A 256 6.95 -5.16 12.24
C ALA A 256 8.17 -5.76 11.52
N ASP A 257 8.05 -7.01 11.08
CA ASP A 257 9.03 -7.60 10.16
C ASP A 257 8.96 -6.83 8.82
N PRO A 258 10.09 -6.45 8.18
CA PRO A 258 10.08 -5.68 6.94
C PRO A 258 9.96 -6.61 5.72
N ASP A 259 8.75 -7.15 5.54
CA ASP A 259 8.42 -8.18 4.57
C ASP A 259 7.48 -7.72 3.44
N HIS A 260 7.00 -6.47 3.45
CA HIS A 260 6.10 -5.93 2.41
C HIS A 260 6.78 -4.86 1.53
N GLY A 261 8.00 -4.46 1.88
CA GLY A 261 8.76 -3.42 1.18
C GLY A 261 8.35 -2.03 1.67
N THR A 262 9.24 -1.06 1.49
CA THR A 262 9.02 0.33 1.87
C THR A 262 7.71 0.88 1.27
N PRO A 263 7.08 1.87 1.92
CA PRO A 263 5.87 2.49 1.37
C PRO A 263 6.00 3.04 -0.04
N GLN A 264 7.20 3.53 -0.38
CA GLN A 264 7.50 3.94 -1.74
C GLN A 264 7.42 2.76 -2.72
N ASN A 265 8.01 1.61 -2.41
CA ASN A 265 8.00 0.45 -3.29
C ASN A 265 6.64 -0.21 -3.35
N PHE A 266 5.94 -0.32 -2.21
CA PHE A 266 4.57 -0.83 -2.15
C PHE A 266 3.63 -0.03 -3.08
N GLY A 267 3.64 1.30 -2.97
CA GLY A 267 2.89 2.18 -3.86
C GLY A 267 3.37 2.16 -5.32
N THR A 268 4.68 1.98 -5.55
CA THR A 268 5.24 1.92 -6.90
C THR A 268 4.78 0.66 -7.64
N TRP A 269 4.86 -0.52 -7.01
CA TRP A 269 4.39 -1.77 -7.62
C TRP A 269 2.89 -1.76 -7.88
N PHE A 270 2.09 -1.19 -6.97
CA PHE A 270 0.68 -0.91 -7.24
C PHE A 270 0.48 -0.11 -8.53
N MET A 271 1.20 1.01 -8.66
CA MET A 271 1.07 1.87 -9.84
C MET A 271 1.64 1.24 -11.12
N THR A 272 2.65 0.37 -11.02
CA THR A 272 3.11 -0.46 -12.13
C THR A 272 1.95 -1.28 -12.67
N GLY A 273 1.22 -1.98 -11.79
CA GLY A 273 0.03 -2.74 -12.17
C GLY A 273 -1.05 -1.87 -12.83
N VAL A 274 -1.40 -0.74 -12.20
CA VAL A 274 -2.42 0.19 -12.71
C VAL A 274 -2.09 0.70 -14.11
N THR A 275 -0.83 1.08 -14.34
CA THR A 275 -0.43 1.81 -15.56
C THR A 275 0.01 0.91 -16.70
N ARG A 276 0.64 -0.23 -16.39
CA ARG A 276 1.16 -1.15 -17.40
C ARG A 276 0.15 -2.21 -17.82
N ASN A 277 -0.65 -2.69 -16.87
CA ASN A 277 -1.66 -3.74 -17.06
C ASN A 277 -1.17 -4.92 -17.92
N VAL A 278 0.04 -5.40 -17.66
CA VAL A 278 0.57 -6.62 -18.25
C VAL A 278 1.34 -7.38 -17.18
N LEU A 279 1.06 -8.67 -17.10
CA LEU A 279 1.54 -9.59 -16.08
C LEU A 279 3.07 -9.62 -15.93
N GLN A 280 3.80 -9.52 -17.03
CA GLN A 280 5.27 -9.46 -17.07
C GLN A 280 5.85 -8.27 -16.28
N GLU A 281 5.13 -7.15 -16.21
CA GLU A 281 5.57 -5.98 -15.46
C GLU A 281 5.39 -6.15 -13.95
N CYS A 282 4.78 -7.26 -13.51
CA CYS A 282 4.71 -7.69 -12.12
C CYS A 282 5.81 -8.72 -11.75
N ASP A 283 6.87 -8.84 -12.56
CA ASP A 283 8.02 -9.69 -12.25
C ASP A 283 8.91 -9.09 -11.16
N THR A 284 8.54 -9.38 -9.91
CA THR A 284 9.35 -9.03 -8.74
C THR A 284 10.54 -9.96 -8.55
N TRP A 285 10.64 -11.10 -9.25
CA TRP A 285 11.72 -12.07 -9.07
C TRP A 285 13.01 -11.65 -9.78
N THR A 286 12.88 -10.93 -10.90
CA THR A 286 14.03 -10.38 -11.65
C THR A 286 14.31 -8.90 -11.31
N ALA A 287 13.40 -8.23 -10.62
CA ALA A 287 13.59 -6.86 -10.13
C ALA A 287 14.84 -6.74 -9.22
N SER A 288 15.45 -5.55 -9.19
CA SER A 288 16.61 -5.29 -8.33
C SER A 288 16.24 -5.39 -6.84
N PRO A 289 17.18 -5.71 -5.95
CA PRO A 289 16.91 -5.72 -4.51
C PRO A 289 16.40 -4.38 -3.97
N GLU A 290 16.79 -3.27 -4.61
CA GLU A 290 16.32 -1.93 -4.26
C GLU A 290 14.84 -1.71 -4.64
N ALA A 291 14.40 -2.25 -5.79
CA ALA A 291 13.02 -2.16 -6.24
C ALA A 291 12.05 -3.01 -5.40
N VAL A 292 12.57 -4.00 -4.67
CA VAL A 292 11.80 -4.79 -3.69
C VAL A 292 12.16 -4.42 -2.24
N ARG A 293 12.92 -3.32 -2.10
CA ARG A 293 13.24 -2.51 -0.92
C ARG A 293 12.12 -2.38 0.09
#